data_AF-A0A8S9LZ75-F1
#
_entry.id   AF-A0A8S9LZ75-F1
#
_cell.length_a   1.000
_cell.length_b   1.000
_cell.length_c   1.000
_cell.angle_alpha   90.00
_cell.angle_beta   90.00
_cell.angle_gamma   90.00
#
_symmetry.space_group_name_H-M   'P 1'
#
loop_
_entity.id
_entity.type
_entity.pdbx_description
1 polymer ?
#
loop_
_entity_poly.entity_id
_entity_poly.type
_entity_poly.pdbx_seq_one_letter_code
_entity_poly.pdbx_strand_id
1 'polypeptide(L)'
;MDAAHCYLEGNADAVEFCPHEPHANLLAASTYTLEEGDLPSRSGSVYLFDIEHSRLNLLHKVDTTGVFDIRWSRGGGGSLALAQADADGCLRVYKVDDSEATKGYSLREVAGSKISSSMCLYLDWDQSSTSIVVGLSDGSASVVSFSDSNLETVQEWKGHDFEVWTASFDLNNPSLVYTGSDDCKFSCWDIRDSPGDNRVFQNSKAHTMGVCCISPSPSDPYSVFTGSYDETLRVWDTRSVSRML
;
A
#
# COMPACT_ATOMS: atom_id res chain seq x y z
N MET A 1 22.80 -5.25 -18.13
CA MET A 1 23.58 -6.27 -17.40
C MET A 1 22.87 -6.38 -16.06
N ASP A 2 22.19 -7.48 -15.81
CA ASP A 2 21.36 -7.62 -14.61
C ASP A 2 22.26 -7.67 -13.38
N ALA A 3 21.93 -6.86 -12.37
CA ALA A 3 22.67 -6.82 -11.12
C ALA A 3 22.47 -8.11 -10.33
N ALA A 4 21.21 -8.54 -10.18
CA ALA A 4 20.80 -9.80 -9.54
C ALA A 4 19.45 -10.24 -10.12
N HIS A 5 19.12 -11.54 -10.04
CA HIS A 5 17.75 -12.02 -10.26
C HIS A 5 17.47 -13.22 -9.35
N CYS A 6 16.20 -13.43 -9.04
CA CYS A 6 15.70 -14.64 -8.40
C CYS A 6 14.31 -14.98 -8.97
N TYR A 7 13.85 -16.20 -8.73
CA TYR A 7 12.48 -16.63 -9.06
C TYR A 7 11.71 -16.79 -7.76
N LEU A 8 10.50 -16.23 -7.71
CA LEU A 8 9.57 -16.40 -6.60
C LEU A 8 8.58 -17.51 -6.93
N GLU A 9 8.02 -18.13 -5.88
CA GLU A 9 6.87 -18.99 -6.02
C GLU A 9 5.60 -18.12 -6.10
N GLY A 10 4.98 -18.09 -7.28
CA GLY A 10 3.81 -17.25 -7.60
C GLY A 10 4.15 -16.02 -8.44
N ASN A 11 3.13 -15.23 -8.78
CA ASN A 11 3.31 -13.98 -9.52
C ASN A 11 3.72 -12.88 -8.53
N ALA A 12 4.84 -12.21 -8.79
CA ALA A 12 5.25 -11.04 -8.01
C ALA A 12 4.26 -9.89 -8.24
N ASP A 13 3.78 -9.28 -7.15
CA ASP A 13 2.80 -8.18 -7.25
C ASP A 13 3.34 -6.86 -6.70
N ALA A 14 3.99 -6.91 -5.53
CA ALA A 14 4.65 -5.75 -4.96
C ALA A 14 6.10 -6.05 -4.55
N VAL A 15 6.94 -5.02 -4.62
CA VAL A 15 8.34 -5.05 -4.23
C VAL A 15 8.73 -3.69 -3.66
N GLU A 16 9.41 -3.69 -2.51
CA GLU A 16 9.80 -2.43 -1.85
C GLU A 16 11.09 -2.58 -1.04
N PHE A 17 12.03 -1.68 -1.31
CA PHE A 17 13.22 -1.52 -0.48
C PHE A 17 12.83 -0.89 0.87
N CYS A 18 13.44 -1.38 1.94
CA CYS A 18 13.31 -0.74 3.23
C CYS A 18 13.86 0.70 3.16
N PRO A 19 13.07 1.73 3.52
CA PRO A 19 13.50 3.12 3.42
C PRO A 19 14.35 3.57 4.62
N HIS A 20 14.60 2.69 5.59
CA HIS A 20 15.24 3.04 6.86
C HIS A 20 16.65 2.50 6.98
N GLU A 21 17.60 3.37 7.30
CA GLU A 21 18.93 2.96 7.76
C GLU A 21 18.89 2.37 9.18
N PRO A 22 19.72 1.36 9.51
CA PRO A 22 20.75 0.72 8.68
C PRO A 22 20.24 -0.40 7.76
N HIS A 23 18.91 -0.56 7.64
CA HIS A 23 18.26 -1.70 6.98
C HIS A 23 17.99 -1.45 5.49
N ALA A 24 18.61 -0.45 4.86
CA ALA A 24 18.33 -0.07 3.47
C ALA A 24 18.71 -1.16 2.44
N ASN A 25 19.48 -2.17 2.85
CA ASN A 25 19.77 -3.39 2.11
C ASN A 25 18.60 -4.39 2.07
N LEU A 26 17.60 -4.24 2.94
CA LEU A 26 16.44 -5.13 2.96
C LEU A 26 15.49 -4.81 1.81
N LEU A 27 15.07 -5.87 1.11
CA LEU A 27 14.05 -5.82 0.07
C LEU A 27 12.91 -6.77 0.45
N ALA A 28 11.70 -6.25 0.53
CA ALA A 28 10.51 -7.06 0.64
C ALA A 28 9.90 -7.28 -0.75
N ALA A 29 9.37 -8.47 -1.00
CA ALA A 29 8.59 -8.77 -2.20
C ALA A 29 7.38 -9.62 -1.83
N SER A 30 6.28 -9.45 -2.53
CA SER A 30 5.06 -10.21 -2.30
C SER A 30 4.61 -10.96 -3.56
N THR A 31 3.90 -12.05 -3.37
CA THR A 31 3.31 -12.81 -4.46
C THR A 31 1.83 -13.09 -4.27
N TYR A 32 1.17 -13.36 -5.40
CA TYR A 32 -0.13 -14.00 -5.43
C TYR A 32 -0.20 -15.06 -6.55
N THR A 33 -1.01 -16.08 -6.33
CA THR A 33 -1.38 -17.11 -7.31
C THR A 33 -2.88 -17.32 -7.21
N LEU A 34 -3.58 -17.22 -8.34
CA LEU A 34 -5.00 -17.55 -8.42
C LEU A 34 -5.14 -19.05 -8.75
N GLU A 35 -5.80 -19.78 -7.86
CA GLU A 35 -6.24 -21.14 -8.11
C GLU A 35 -7.69 -21.09 -8.59
N GLU A 36 -7.87 -21.29 -9.90
CA GLU A 36 -9.19 -21.34 -10.53
C GLU A 36 -9.92 -22.64 -10.17
N GLY A 37 -11.25 -22.59 -10.10
CA GLY A 37 -12.10 -23.74 -9.80
C GLY A 37 -13.50 -23.32 -9.34
N ASP A 38 -14.27 -24.28 -8.83
CA ASP A 38 -15.62 -24.03 -8.30
C ASP A 38 -15.60 -23.08 -7.09
N LEU A 39 -14.52 -23.11 -6.32
CA LEU A 39 -14.22 -22.21 -5.21
C LEU A 39 -12.84 -21.60 -5.43
N PRO A 40 -12.76 -20.46 -6.16
CA PRO A 40 -11.47 -19.85 -6.45
C PRO A 40 -10.77 -19.41 -5.16
N SER A 41 -9.47 -19.65 -5.09
CA SER A 41 -8.64 -19.29 -3.94
C SER A 41 -7.42 -18.48 -4.41
N ARG A 42 -6.87 -17.65 -3.51
CA ARG A 42 -5.61 -16.93 -3.78
C ARG A 42 -4.61 -17.22 -2.68
N SER A 43 -3.51 -17.86 -3.05
CA SER A 43 -2.36 -18.10 -2.18
C SER A 43 -1.23 -17.13 -2.51
N GLY A 44 -0.36 -16.84 -1.57
CA GLY A 44 0.74 -15.89 -1.75
C GLY A 44 1.82 -16.05 -0.69
N SER A 45 2.87 -15.25 -0.83
CA SER A 45 3.91 -15.19 0.18
C SER A 45 4.50 -13.79 0.29
N VAL A 46 5.04 -13.45 1.45
CA VAL A 46 5.93 -12.30 1.64
C VAL A 46 7.35 -12.81 1.82
N TYR A 47 8.25 -12.32 0.98
CA TYR A 47 9.67 -12.62 0.97
C TYR A 47 10.45 -11.44 1.52
N LEU A 48 11.43 -11.72 2.38
CA LEU A 48 12.42 -10.75 2.84
C LEU A 48 13.79 -11.16 2.35
N PHE A 49 14.42 -10.27 1.58
CA PHE A 49 15.78 -10.44 1.06
C PHE A 49 16.73 -9.47 1.72
N ASP A 50 17.97 -9.91 1.90
CA ASP A 50 19.14 -9.05 2.06
C ASP A 50 19.81 -8.87 0.69
N ILE A 51 20.16 -7.64 0.34
CA ILE A 51 20.87 -7.31 -0.89
C ILE A 51 22.30 -6.93 -0.58
N GLU A 52 23.21 -7.85 -0.89
CA GLU A 52 24.64 -7.65 -0.77
C GLU A 52 25.33 -7.93 -2.11
N HIS A 53 26.23 -7.03 -2.53
CA HIS A 53 27.10 -7.23 -3.69
C HIS A 53 26.36 -7.68 -4.96
N SER A 54 25.17 -7.11 -5.22
CA SER A 54 24.30 -7.51 -6.34
C SER A 54 23.87 -8.98 -6.26
N ARG A 55 23.54 -9.47 -5.06
CA ARG A 55 22.90 -10.77 -4.83
C ARG A 55 21.66 -10.57 -3.97
N LEU A 56 20.64 -11.37 -4.26
CA LEU A 56 19.41 -11.44 -3.47
C LEU A 56 19.52 -12.66 -2.54
N ASN A 57 19.83 -12.43 -1.28
CA ASN A 57 19.91 -13.47 -0.26
C ASN A 57 18.55 -13.57 0.43
N LEU A 58 17.81 -14.67 0.20
CA LEU A 58 16.53 -14.88 0.88
C LEU A 58 16.77 -15.10 2.38
N LEU A 59 16.20 -14.23 3.21
CA LEU A 59 16.30 -14.31 4.68
C LEU A 59 15.09 -15.01 5.29
N HIS A 60 13.90 -14.67 4.81
CA HIS A 60 12.64 -15.17 5.36
C HIS A 60 11.57 -15.25 4.27
N LYS A 61 10.69 -16.25 4.38
CA LYS A 61 9.47 -16.38 3.58
C LYS A 61 8.30 -16.66 4.51
N VAL A 62 7.23 -15.89 4.38
CA VAL A 62 5.96 -16.11 5.08
C VAL A 62 4.92 -16.52 4.05
N ASP A 63 4.41 -17.75 4.12
CA ASP A 63 3.28 -18.19 3.30
C ASP A 63 1.96 -17.66 3.88
N THR A 64 1.11 -17.12 3.01
CA THR A 64 -0.11 -16.39 3.39
C THR A 64 -1.13 -16.40 2.23
N THR A 65 -2.20 -15.62 2.38
CA THR A 65 -3.17 -15.35 1.30
C THR A 65 -2.49 -14.53 0.19
N GLY A 66 -2.99 -14.59 -1.04
CA GLY A 66 -2.49 -13.77 -2.16
C GLY A 66 -2.36 -12.29 -1.78
N VAL A 67 -1.15 -11.76 -1.91
CA VAL A 67 -0.79 -10.42 -1.43
C VAL A 67 -0.74 -9.44 -2.58
N PHE A 68 -1.54 -8.37 -2.50
CA PHE A 68 -1.62 -7.37 -3.55
C PHE A 68 -0.69 -6.17 -3.34
N ASP A 69 -0.42 -5.82 -2.08
CA ASP A 69 0.52 -4.73 -1.79
C ASP A 69 1.22 -4.95 -0.44
N ILE A 70 2.44 -4.42 -0.36
CA ILE A 70 3.23 -4.37 0.86
C ILE A 70 3.88 -2.99 1.01
N ARG A 71 3.89 -2.43 2.23
CA ARG A 71 4.59 -1.17 2.51
C ARG A 71 5.34 -1.16 3.83
N TRP A 72 6.59 -0.72 3.79
CA TRP A 72 7.36 -0.36 4.97
C TRP A 72 6.74 0.87 5.65
N SER A 73 6.69 0.84 6.98
CA SER A 73 6.35 2.02 7.79
C SER A 73 7.27 3.20 7.45
N ARG A 74 6.80 4.45 7.55
CA ARG A 74 7.53 5.67 7.17
C ARG A 74 8.34 6.32 8.30
N GLY A 75 8.00 6.06 9.56
CA GLY A 75 8.55 6.77 10.71
C GLY A 75 9.90 6.24 11.19
N GLY A 76 10.91 7.10 11.28
CA GLY A 76 12.27 6.75 11.74
C GLY A 76 12.46 6.61 13.26
N GLY A 77 11.39 6.56 14.05
CA GLY A 77 11.44 6.49 15.53
C GLY A 77 10.77 5.26 16.15
N GLY A 78 10.07 4.44 15.35
CA GLY A 78 9.40 3.22 15.78
C GLY A 78 10.19 1.96 15.41
N SER A 79 9.72 0.81 15.90
CA SER A 79 10.20 -0.50 15.42
C SER A 79 9.80 -0.68 13.94
N LEU A 80 10.80 -0.92 13.08
CA LEU A 80 10.64 -1.16 11.65
C LEU A 80 9.53 -2.18 11.37
N ALA A 81 8.50 -1.75 10.64
CA ALA A 81 7.35 -2.57 10.34
C ALA A 81 7.05 -2.62 8.83
N LEU A 82 6.47 -3.73 8.40
CA LEU A 82 6.00 -4.00 7.04
C LEU A 82 4.51 -4.33 7.09
N ALA A 83 3.67 -3.57 6.40
CA ALA A 83 2.25 -3.85 6.25
C ALA A 83 1.99 -4.66 4.97
N GLN A 84 0.92 -5.47 4.99
CA GLN A 84 0.47 -6.33 3.90
C GLN A 84 -1.04 -6.19 3.70
N ALA A 85 -1.48 -5.95 2.46
CA ALA A 85 -2.88 -6.02 2.03
C ALA A 85 -3.11 -7.28 1.18
N ASP A 86 -4.18 -8.02 1.45
CA ASP A 86 -4.40 -9.32 0.81
C ASP A 86 -5.79 -9.54 0.19
N ALA A 87 -5.86 -10.64 -0.55
CA ALA A 87 -7.05 -11.11 -1.25
C ALA A 87 -8.21 -11.55 -0.36
N ASP A 88 -7.96 -11.82 0.92
CA ASP A 88 -9.00 -12.14 1.90
C ASP A 88 -9.45 -10.88 2.62
N GLY A 89 -9.14 -9.68 2.14
CA GLY A 89 -9.57 -8.45 2.78
C GLY A 89 -8.95 -8.22 4.16
N CYS A 90 -7.79 -8.82 4.41
CA CYS A 90 -7.04 -8.66 5.65
C CYS A 90 -5.89 -7.68 5.47
N LEU A 91 -5.64 -6.94 6.54
CA LEU A 91 -4.42 -6.15 6.74
C LEU A 91 -3.58 -6.85 7.81
N ARG A 92 -2.30 -7.07 7.52
CA ARG A 92 -1.33 -7.58 8.50
C ARG A 92 -0.15 -6.63 8.64
N VAL A 93 0.45 -6.61 9.82
CA VAL A 93 1.67 -5.85 10.11
C VAL A 93 2.69 -6.79 10.73
N TYR A 94 3.88 -6.80 10.14
CA TYR A 94 5.05 -7.54 10.57
C TYR A 94 6.07 -6.58 11.16
N LYS A 95 6.75 -6.98 12.23
CA LYS A 95 8.00 -6.33 12.66
C LYS A 95 9.18 -7.15 12.20
N VAL A 96 10.28 -6.46 11.91
CA VAL A 96 11.56 -7.11 11.65
C VAL A 96 12.24 -7.39 12.97
N ASP A 97 12.41 -8.66 13.29
CA ASP A 97 13.25 -9.08 14.40
C ASP A 97 14.70 -9.22 13.89
N ASP A 98 15.64 -8.61 14.61
CA ASP A 98 17.08 -8.78 14.37
C ASP A 98 17.63 -9.77 15.41
N SER A 99 18.04 -10.95 14.94
CA SER A 99 18.66 -11.95 15.79
C SER A 99 20.17 -11.99 15.55
N GLU A 100 20.91 -11.41 16.50
CA GLU A 100 22.36 -11.54 16.62
C GLU A 100 22.85 -13.00 16.59
N ALA A 101 22.02 -13.95 17.05
CA ALA A 101 22.38 -15.37 17.11
C ALA A 101 22.36 -16.05 15.73
N THR A 102 21.50 -15.61 14.81
CA THR A 102 21.38 -16.19 13.46
C THR A 102 21.92 -15.30 12.35
N LYS A 103 22.39 -14.08 12.67
CA LYS A 103 22.75 -13.05 11.68
C LYS A 103 21.68 -12.93 10.58
N GLY A 104 20.42 -12.88 11.01
CA GLY A 104 19.31 -12.99 10.10
C GLY A 104 18.15 -12.14 10.57
N TYR A 105 17.59 -11.39 9.63
CA TYR A 105 16.34 -10.69 9.81
C TYR A 105 15.17 -11.64 9.55
N SER A 106 14.14 -11.57 10.39
CA SER A 106 12.91 -12.32 10.20
C SER A 106 11.70 -11.41 10.32
N LEU A 107 10.61 -11.79 9.63
CA LEU A 107 9.32 -11.15 9.78
C LEU A 107 8.54 -11.85 10.89
N ARG A 108 8.14 -11.10 11.91
CA ARG A 108 7.20 -11.56 12.95
C ARG A 108 5.91 -10.80 12.84
N GLU A 109 4.82 -11.51 12.59
CA GLU A 109 3.49 -10.90 12.62
C GLU A 109 3.20 -10.35 14.01
N VAL A 110 2.81 -9.08 14.08
CA VAL A 110 2.45 -8.42 15.34
C VAL A 110 0.99 -7.99 15.37
N ALA A 111 0.37 -7.80 14.21
CA ALA A 111 -1.05 -7.51 14.11
C ALA A 111 -1.64 -8.10 12.82
N GLY A 112 -2.90 -8.53 12.89
CA GLY A 112 -3.69 -8.97 11.75
C GLY A 112 -5.16 -8.69 12.02
N SER A 113 -5.85 -8.11 11.04
CA SER A 113 -7.28 -7.82 11.14
C SER A 113 -7.98 -7.96 9.79
N LYS A 114 -9.22 -8.45 9.84
CA LYS A 114 -10.13 -8.51 8.68
C LYS A 114 -10.75 -7.13 8.52
N ILE A 115 -10.35 -6.41 7.47
CA ILE A 115 -10.79 -5.04 7.21
C ILE A 115 -12.12 -5.04 6.45
N SER A 116 -12.26 -5.92 5.46
CA SER A 116 -13.47 -6.00 4.64
C SER A 116 -13.75 -7.43 4.17
N SER A 117 -15.00 -7.70 3.78
CA SER A 117 -15.34 -8.88 2.99
C SER A 117 -14.74 -8.84 1.58
N SER A 118 -14.44 -7.63 1.08
CA SER A 118 -13.79 -7.35 -0.19
C SER A 118 -12.28 -7.40 -0.06
N MET A 119 -11.56 -7.53 -1.17
CA MET A 119 -10.10 -7.65 -1.16
C MET A 119 -9.45 -6.32 -0.78
N CYS A 120 -8.33 -6.36 -0.07
CA CYS A 120 -7.47 -5.20 0.17
C CYS A 120 -6.43 -5.13 -0.96
N LEU A 121 -6.54 -4.13 -1.82
CA LEU A 121 -5.77 -4.05 -3.07
C LEU A 121 -4.49 -3.22 -2.95
N TYR A 122 -4.50 -2.21 -2.07
CA TYR A 122 -3.41 -1.25 -1.94
C TYR A 122 -3.38 -0.72 -0.51
N LEU A 123 -2.20 -0.34 -0.01
CA LEU A 123 -2.09 0.33 1.28
C LEU A 123 -1.03 1.44 1.30
N ASP A 124 -1.17 2.39 2.21
CA ASP A 124 -0.13 3.38 2.50
C ASP A 124 -0.15 3.79 3.97
N TRP A 125 1.02 4.03 4.53
CA TRP A 125 1.19 4.53 5.90
C TRP A 125 1.07 6.04 5.95
N ASP A 126 0.51 6.56 7.03
CA ASP A 126 0.68 7.98 7.37
C ASP A 126 2.14 8.28 7.77
N GLN A 127 2.51 9.57 7.84
CA GLN A 127 3.89 9.96 8.12
C GLN A 127 4.37 9.49 9.51
N SER A 128 3.46 9.37 10.48
CA SER A 128 3.75 8.89 11.83
C SER A 128 3.76 7.38 11.98
N SER A 129 3.37 6.63 10.93
CA SER A 129 3.21 5.16 10.98
C SER A 129 2.26 4.69 12.08
N THR A 130 1.21 5.47 12.30
CA THR A 130 0.14 5.24 13.27
C THR A 130 -1.19 4.92 12.61
N SER A 131 -1.29 5.15 11.30
CA SER A 131 -2.49 4.86 10.52
C SER A 131 -2.11 4.32 9.15
N ILE A 132 -2.96 3.46 8.61
CA ILE A 132 -2.83 2.87 7.29
C ILE A 132 -4.12 3.16 6.53
N VAL A 133 -4.01 3.70 5.32
CA VAL A 133 -5.14 3.74 4.39
C VAL A 133 -5.11 2.47 3.56
N VAL A 134 -6.28 1.89 3.31
CA VAL A 134 -6.46 0.67 2.52
C VAL A 134 -7.48 0.93 1.41
N GLY A 135 -7.11 0.63 0.17
CA GLY A 135 -8.01 0.61 -0.99
C GLY A 135 -8.66 -0.77 -1.16
N LEU A 136 -9.98 -0.82 -1.37
CA LEU A 136 -10.74 -2.07 -1.44
C LEU A 136 -11.27 -2.36 -2.85
N SER A 137 -11.45 -3.65 -3.14
CA SER A 137 -11.95 -4.11 -4.45
C SER A 137 -13.41 -3.78 -4.72
N ASP A 138 -14.18 -3.41 -3.70
CA ASP A 138 -15.55 -2.95 -3.88
C ASP A 138 -15.66 -1.44 -4.10
N GLY A 139 -14.55 -0.72 -4.28
CA GLY A 139 -14.56 0.74 -4.47
C GLY A 139 -14.64 1.56 -3.18
N SER A 140 -14.58 0.91 -2.02
CA SER A 140 -14.46 1.57 -0.73
C SER A 140 -12.98 1.81 -0.37
N ALA A 141 -12.76 2.70 0.60
CA ALA A 141 -11.48 2.88 1.24
C ALA A 141 -11.68 2.92 2.77
N SER A 142 -10.67 2.43 3.49
CA SER A 142 -10.70 2.38 4.95
C SER A 142 -9.43 3.00 5.53
N VAL A 143 -9.56 3.73 6.63
CA VAL A 143 -8.44 4.16 7.47
C VAL A 143 -8.42 3.24 8.69
N VAL A 144 -7.27 2.63 8.94
CA VAL A 144 -7.03 1.67 10.01
C VAL A 144 -5.95 2.24 10.92
N SER A 145 -6.23 2.40 12.22
CA SER A 145 -5.23 2.81 13.19
C SER A 145 -4.33 1.62 13.52
N PHE A 146 -3.05 1.91 13.79
CA PHE A 146 -2.07 0.96 14.25
C PHE A 146 -1.39 1.49 15.51
N SER A 147 -1.69 0.86 16.64
CA SER A 147 -1.08 1.18 17.94
C SER A 147 -0.97 -0.08 18.78
N ASP A 148 0.13 -0.23 19.53
CA ASP A 148 0.35 -1.35 20.45
C ASP A 148 0.13 -2.74 19.82
N SER A 149 0.50 -2.88 18.55
CA SER A 149 0.32 -4.12 17.77
C SER A 149 -1.16 -4.53 17.62
N ASN A 150 -2.05 -3.53 17.57
CA ASN A 150 -3.45 -3.69 17.27
C ASN A 150 -3.81 -2.90 16.01
N LEU A 151 -4.77 -3.43 15.24
CA LEU A 151 -5.35 -2.78 14.06
C LEU A 151 -6.83 -2.56 14.31
N GLU A 152 -7.27 -1.31 14.22
CA GLU A 152 -8.68 -0.93 14.39
C GLU A 152 -9.14 -0.07 13.21
N THR A 153 -10.19 -0.49 12.51
CA THR A 153 -10.79 0.33 11.45
C THR A 153 -11.45 1.56 12.07
N VAL A 154 -10.88 2.73 11.80
CA VAL A 154 -11.33 4.01 12.34
C VAL A 154 -12.41 4.63 11.46
N GLN A 155 -12.27 4.44 10.15
CA GLN A 155 -13.18 4.99 9.16
C GLN A 155 -13.25 4.08 7.94
N GLU A 156 -14.43 3.98 7.34
CA GLU A 156 -14.64 3.37 6.04
C GLU A 156 -15.66 4.20 5.27
N TRP A 157 -15.42 4.40 3.97
CA TRP A 157 -16.35 5.09 3.10
C TRP A 157 -16.34 4.51 1.69
N LYS A 158 -17.50 4.58 1.03
CA LYS A 158 -17.66 4.26 -0.38
C LYS A 158 -17.15 5.44 -1.21
N GLY A 159 -15.96 5.30 -1.78
CA GLY A 159 -15.30 6.38 -2.52
C GLY A 159 -15.58 6.37 -4.02
N HIS A 160 -15.66 5.17 -4.59
CA HIS A 160 -15.64 4.93 -6.03
C HIS A 160 -16.65 3.85 -6.46
N ASP A 161 -16.98 3.85 -7.75
CA ASP A 161 -17.92 2.88 -8.33
C ASP A 161 -17.26 1.52 -8.61
N PHE A 162 -15.94 1.51 -8.81
CA PHE A 162 -15.10 0.33 -9.08
C PHE A 162 -13.89 0.28 -8.14
N GLU A 163 -13.04 -0.75 -8.28
CA GLU A 163 -11.86 -1.04 -7.47
C GLU A 163 -11.03 0.21 -7.16
N VAL A 164 -10.61 0.38 -5.90
CA VAL A 164 -9.63 1.41 -5.51
C VAL A 164 -8.24 0.83 -5.67
N TRP A 165 -7.60 1.12 -6.80
CA TRP A 165 -6.26 0.63 -7.14
C TRP A 165 -5.14 1.30 -6.37
N THR A 166 -5.38 2.48 -5.81
CA THR A 166 -4.35 3.24 -5.14
C THR A 166 -4.95 4.19 -4.10
N ALA A 167 -4.26 4.31 -2.97
CA ALA A 167 -4.58 5.28 -1.94
C ALA A 167 -3.29 5.80 -1.31
N SER A 168 -3.26 7.07 -0.90
CA SER A 168 -2.08 7.63 -0.24
C SER A 168 -2.46 8.77 0.71
N PHE A 169 -1.79 8.83 1.86
CA PHE A 169 -1.87 10.02 2.71
C PHE A 169 -1.14 11.20 2.05
N ASP A 170 -1.68 12.40 2.22
CA ASP A 170 -0.91 13.60 1.92
C ASP A 170 0.34 13.69 2.82
N LEU A 171 1.45 14.16 2.25
CA LEU A 171 2.73 14.23 2.97
C LEU A 171 2.77 15.38 3.99
N ASN A 172 1.93 16.40 3.82
CA ASN A 172 1.96 17.64 4.58
C ASN A 172 0.72 17.82 5.45
N ASN A 173 -0.39 17.15 5.11
CA ASN A 173 -1.62 17.18 5.87
C ASN A 173 -2.11 15.76 6.20
N PRO A 174 -1.90 15.25 7.43
CA PRO A 174 -2.26 13.88 7.79
C PRO A 174 -3.77 13.59 7.78
N SER A 175 -4.60 14.62 7.66
CA SER A 175 -6.05 14.48 7.52
C SER A 175 -6.51 14.25 6.08
N LEU A 176 -5.63 14.40 5.09
CA LEU A 176 -5.99 14.22 3.69
C LEU A 176 -5.52 12.87 3.16
N VAL A 177 -6.43 12.21 2.46
CA VAL A 177 -6.20 10.96 1.76
C VAL A 177 -6.59 11.13 0.30
N TYR A 178 -5.71 10.72 -0.60
CA TYR A 178 -6.00 10.60 -2.03
C TYR A 178 -6.37 9.17 -2.37
N THR A 179 -7.31 8.99 -3.30
CA THR A 179 -7.68 7.67 -3.85
C THR A 179 -7.81 7.72 -5.36
N GLY A 180 -7.43 6.64 -6.03
CA GLY A 180 -7.58 6.43 -7.47
C GLY A 180 -8.20 5.07 -7.76
N SER A 181 -9.03 5.01 -8.79
CA SER A 181 -9.88 3.84 -9.05
C SER A 181 -9.99 3.51 -10.53
N ASP A 182 -10.43 2.28 -10.81
CA ASP A 182 -10.82 1.82 -12.13
C ASP A 182 -11.96 2.64 -12.76
N ASP A 183 -12.74 3.37 -11.94
CA ASP A 183 -13.81 4.26 -12.42
C ASP A 183 -13.33 5.53 -13.14
N CYS A 184 -12.03 5.60 -13.45
CA CYS A 184 -11.33 6.71 -14.10
C CYS A 184 -11.27 7.99 -13.26
N LYS A 185 -11.60 7.92 -11.97
CA LYS A 185 -11.61 9.08 -11.07
C LYS A 185 -10.44 9.02 -10.10
N PHE A 186 -10.00 10.20 -9.69
CA PHE A 186 -9.21 10.36 -8.47
C PHE A 186 -9.88 11.38 -7.56
N SER A 187 -9.80 11.14 -6.26
CA SER A 187 -10.49 11.92 -5.24
C SER A 187 -9.54 12.28 -4.10
N CYS A 188 -9.89 13.33 -3.36
CA CYS A 188 -9.27 13.66 -2.08
C CYS A 188 -10.35 13.73 -1.00
N TRP A 189 -10.00 13.22 0.18
CA TRP A 189 -10.88 13.05 1.31
C TRP A 189 -10.27 13.67 2.56
N ASP A 190 -11.07 14.35 3.37
CA ASP A 190 -10.72 14.82 4.70
C ASP A 190 -11.25 13.87 5.76
N ILE A 191 -10.37 13.04 6.31
CA ILE A 191 -10.75 11.94 7.22
C ILE A 191 -11.15 12.42 8.62
N ARG A 192 -11.20 13.74 8.85
CA ARG A 192 -11.77 14.33 10.08
C ARG A 192 -13.29 14.46 10.00
N ASP A 193 -13.83 14.55 8.79
CA ASP A 193 -15.26 14.66 8.54
C ASP A 193 -15.94 13.29 8.58
N SER A 194 -17.27 13.28 8.74
CA SER A 194 -18.03 12.03 8.77
C SER A 194 -17.94 11.28 7.43
N PRO A 195 -17.90 9.93 7.46
CA PRO A 195 -17.91 9.12 6.23
C PRO A 195 -19.02 9.53 5.26
N GLY A 196 -18.68 9.72 3.98
CA GLY A 196 -19.64 10.03 2.92
C GLY A 196 -19.81 11.53 2.61
N ASP A 197 -19.52 12.41 3.57
CA ASP A 197 -19.47 13.87 3.37
C ASP A 197 -18.04 14.42 3.35
N ASN A 198 -17.05 13.54 3.50
CA ASN A 198 -15.62 13.85 3.65
C ASN A 198 -14.89 14.20 2.35
N ARG A 199 -15.57 14.30 1.20
CA ARG A 199 -14.90 14.49 -0.10
C ARG A 199 -14.52 15.95 -0.33
N VAL A 200 -13.22 16.24 -0.33
CA VAL A 200 -12.65 17.55 -0.66
C VAL A 200 -12.82 17.85 -2.14
N PHE A 201 -12.46 16.90 -3.01
CA PHE A 201 -12.66 17.01 -4.44
C PHE A 201 -12.75 15.64 -5.12
N GLN A 202 -13.22 15.65 -6.37
CA GLN A 202 -13.08 14.54 -7.30
C GLN A 202 -12.81 15.07 -8.70
N ASN A 203 -11.84 14.48 -9.39
CA ASN A 203 -11.66 14.67 -10.82
C ASN A 203 -12.15 13.42 -11.55
N SER A 204 -13.09 13.63 -12.47
CA SER A 204 -13.71 12.58 -13.30
C SER A 204 -13.63 12.87 -14.79
N LYS A 205 -12.78 13.82 -15.20
CA LYS A 205 -12.78 14.37 -16.57
C LYS A 205 -11.46 14.24 -17.29
N ALA A 206 -10.36 14.01 -16.57
CA ALA A 206 -9.04 14.03 -17.17
C ALA A 206 -8.52 12.65 -17.56
N HIS A 207 -8.63 11.67 -16.65
CA HIS A 207 -8.29 10.29 -16.96
C HIS A 207 -9.42 9.62 -17.73
N THR A 208 -9.07 8.83 -18.74
CA THR A 208 -10.05 8.08 -19.57
C THR A 208 -10.05 6.57 -19.31
N MET A 209 -9.16 6.11 -18.42
CA MET A 209 -9.09 4.73 -17.92
C MET A 209 -8.71 4.76 -16.43
N GLY A 210 -8.67 3.59 -15.78
CA GLY A 210 -8.40 3.46 -14.35
C GLY A 210 -7.15 4.21 -13.88
N VAL A 211 -7.25 4.89 -12.74
CA VAL A 211 -6.13 5.57 -12.07
C VAL A 211 -5.43 4.55 -11.18
N CYS A 212 -4.23 4.12 -11.56
CA CYS A 212 -3.52 3.00 -10.95
C CYS A 212 -2.43 3.41 -9.96
N CYS A 213 -1.98 4.66 -9.96
CA CYS A 213 -1.05 5.15 -8.94
C CYS A 213 -1.26 6.63 -8.62
N ILE A 214 -1.02 6.98 -7.35
CA ILE A 214 -1.00 8.35 -6.86
C ILE A 214 0.26 8.55 -6.02
N SER A 215 0.93 9.67 -6.22
CA SER A 215 2.12 10.04 -5.43
C SER A 215 2.08 11.54 -5.12
N PRO A 216 1.91 11.95 -3.85
CA PRO A 216 2.09 13.35 -3.50
C PRO A 216 3.57 13.76 -3.59
N SER A 217 3.84 15.01 -3.98
CA SER A 217 5.20 15.50 -4.15
C SER A 217 5.90 15.71 -2.81
N PRO A 218 7.12 15.17 -2.61
CA PRO A 218 7.88 15.39 -1.39
C PRO A 218 8.47 16.80 -1.28
N SER A 219 8.53 17.56 -2.39
CA SER A 219 9.13 18.90 -2.44
C SER A 219 8.14 20.04 -2.63
N ASP A 220 6.91 19.73 -3.07
CA ASP A 220 5.85 20.73 -3.26
C ASP A 220 4.54 20.24 -2.62
N PRO A 221 4.08 20.86 -1.52
CA PRO A 221 2.90 20.42 -0.80
C PRO A 221 1.59 20.55 -1.60
N TYR A 222 1.61 21.21 -2.74
CA TYR A 222 0.44 21.37 -3.59
C TYR A 222 0.45 20.49 -4.83
N SER A 223 1.52 19.74 -5.08
CA SER A 223 1.63 18.89 -6.26
C SER A 223 1.31 17.43 -5.94
N VAL A 224 0.41 16.84 -6.70
CA VAL A 224 0.13 15.39 -6.68
C VAL A 224 0.29 14.84 -8.10
N PHE A 225 0.92 13.67 -8.21
CA PHE A 225 1.08 12.94 -9.45
C PHE A 225 0.07 11.80 -9.51
N THR A 226 -0.53 11.58 -10.68
CA THR A 226 -1.38 10.41 -10.94
C THR A 226 -0.91 9.68 -12.19
N GLY A 227 -1.00 8.36 -12.18
CA GLY A 227 -0.80 7.52 -13.36
C GLY A 227 -2.02 6.65 -13.64
N SER A 228 -2.21 6.30 -14.90
CA SER A 228 -3.42 5.61 -15.36
C SER A 228 -3.14 4.66 -16.50
N TYR A 229 -4.05 3.69 -16.64
CA TYR A 229 -4.12 2.82 -17.81
C TYR A 229 -4.37 3.55 -19.13
N ASP A 230 -4.69 4.85 -19.10
CA ASP A 230 -4.76 5.68 -20.31
C ASP A 230 -3.39 6.08 -20.88
N GLU A 231 -2.32 5.45 -20.39
CA GLU A 231 -0.93 5.63 -20.80
C GLU A 231 -0.34 7.01 -20.45
N THR A 232 -0.98 7.74 -19.53
CA THR A 232 -0.51 9.08 -19.14
C THR A 232 -0.22 9.23 -17.65
N LEU A 233 0.80 10.04 -17.36
CA LEU A 233 1.04 10.63 -16.05
C LEU A 233 0.54 12.07 -16.07
N ARG A 234 -0.07 12.51 -14.97
CA ARG A 234 -0.58 13.88 -14.81
C ARG A 234 -0.08 14.50 -13.51
N VAL A 235 0.08 15.82 -13.53
CA VAL A 235 0.47 16.64 -12.38
C VAL A 235 -0.69 17.56 -12.02
N TRP A 236 -1.01 17.60 -10.73
CA TRP A 236 -2.17 18.31 -10.20
C TRP A 236 -1.75 19.32 -9.16
N ASP A 237 -2.26 20.55 -9.27
CA ASP A 237 -2.28 21.50 -8.16
C ASP A 237 -3.50 21.20 -7.27
N THR A 238 -3.27 20.76 -6.04
CA THR A 238 -4.34 20.42 -5.07
C THR A 238 -5.18 21.62 -4.67
N ARG A 239 -4.70 22.85 -4.90
CA ARG A 239 -5.47 24.09 -4.70
C ARG A 239 -6.42 24.38 -5.86
N SER A 240 -6.22 23.74 -7.02
CA SER A 240 -7.04 23.94 -8.22
C SER A 240 -7.09 22.70 -9.13
N VAL A 241 -7.67 21.62 -8.62
CA VAL A 241 -7.74 20.32 -9.34
C VAL A 241 -8.66 20.28 -10.56
N SER A 242 -9.25 21.42 -10.93
CA SER A 242 -10.07 21.56 -12.14
C SER A 242 -9.25 21.77 -13.42
N ARG A 243 -7.96 22.08 -13.30
CA ARG A 243 -7.04 22.27 -14.43
C ARG A 243 -5.71 21.57 -14.15
N MET A 244 -5.19 20.85 -15.14
CA MET A 244 -3.85 20.29 -15.11
C MET A 244 -2.81 21.42 -15.11
N LEU A 245 -1.71 21.24 -14.39
CA LEU A 245 -0.55 22.14 -14.43
C LEU A 245 0.22 22.02 -15.75
#